data_AF-A0A7X0GJZ3-F1
#
_entry.id   AF-A0A7X0GJZ3-F1
#
_cell.length_a   1.000
_cell.length_b   1.000
_cell.length_c   1.000
_cell.angle_alpha   90.00
_cell.angle_beta   90.00
_cell.angle_gamma   90.00
#
_symmetry.space_group_name_H-M   'P 1'
#
loop_
_entity.id
_entity.type
_entity.pdbx_description
1 polymer ?
#
loop_
_entity_poly.entity_id
_entity_poly.type
_entity_poly.pdbx_seq_one_letter_code
_entity_poly.pdbx_strand_id
1 'polypeptide(L)'
;MAALDELEEARAVWLAYEVEFAERRKKEKHDGLRRPGSVDDWHRLTWGGFGVAWCDDPAVHPREPLAEVLRRLIAALEREPGSYCPVCDGQQLVWRYDLDHEPSSGPVCTDCGILVPRPVLTPESLAYARRTRLLVSA
;
A
#
# COMPACT_ATOMS: atom_id res chain seq x y z
N MET A 1 -5.67 21.85 10.35
CA MET A 1 -6.46 20.62 10.56
C MET A 1 -6.01 20.03 11.88
N ALA A 2 -6.93 19.60 12.75
CA ALA A 2 -6.54 18.89 13.95
C ALA A 2 -6.16 17.45 13.59
N ALA A 3 -5.27 16.83 14.37
CA ALA A 3 -4.84 15.45 14.12
C ALA A 3 -6.02 14.45 14.16
N LEU A 4 -7.04 14.71 14.98
CA LEU A 4 -8.25 13.88 15.02
C LEU A 4 -9.06 13.98 13.73
N ASP A 5 -9.29 15.20 13.23
CA ASP A 5 -10.06 15.42 11.99
C ASP A 5 -9.42 14.66 10.82
N GLU A 6 -8.09 14.70 10.72
CA GLU A 6 -7.35 13.97 9.68
C GLU A 6 -7.56 12.45 9.79
N LEU A 7 -7.53 11.90 11.00
CA LEU A 7 -7.79 10.48 11.22
C LEU A 7 -9.25 10.11 10.91
N GLU A 8 -10.20 10.98 11.22
CA GLU A 8 -11.62 10.76 10.89
C GLU A 8 -11.86 10.79 9.37
N GLU A 9 -11.20 11.72 8.66
CA GLU A 9 -11.22 11.75 7.20
C GLU A 9 -10.60 10.50 6.58
N ALA A 10 -9.44 10.08 7.07
CA ALA A 10 -8.78 8.85 6.64
C ALA A 10 -9.64 7.61 6.92
N ARG A 11 -10.30 7.56 8.09
CA ARG A 11 -11.24 6.51 8.46
C ARG A 11 -12.43 6.47 7.53
N ALA A 12 -12.97 7.62 7.13
CA ALA A 12 -14.08 7.68 6.18
C ALA A 12 -13.69 7.08 4.82
N VAL A 13 -12.48 7.38 4.33
CA VAL A 13 -11.93 6.79 3.10
C VAL A 13 -11.80 5.27 3.23
N TRP A 14 -11.20 4.79 4.32
CA TRP A 14 -11.04 3.35 4.55
C TRP A 14 -12.39 2.61 4.63
N LEU A 15 -13.36 3.16 5.36
CA LEU A 15 -14.68 2.52 5.50
C LEU A 15 -15.45 2.48 4.19
N ALA A 16 -15.32 3.50 3.33
CA ALA A 16 -15.90 3.47 2.00
C ALA A 16 -15.32 2.33 1.16
N TYR A 17 -13.99 2.19 1.16
CA TYR A 17 -13.31 1.07 0.51
C TYR A 17 -13.75 -0.29 1.05
N GLU A 18 -13.90 -0.45 2.38
CA GLU A 18 -14.36 -1.70 2.99
C GLU A 18 -15.75 -2.12 2.50
N VAL A 19 -16.66 -1.15 2.33
CA VAL A 19 -18.00 -1.41 1.78
C VAL A 19 -17.90 -1.90 0.34
N GLU A 20 -17.12 -1.22 -0.51
CA GLU A 20 -16.94 -1.60 -1.91
C GLU A 20 -16.28 -2.98 -2.06
N PHE A 21 -15.26 -3.27 -1.24
CA PHE A 21 -14.63 -4.58 -1.16
C PHE A 21 -15.66 -5.67 -0.79
N ALA A 22 -16.47 -5.42 0.23
CA ALA A 22 -17.48 -6.38 0.68
C ALA A 22 -18.52 -6.66 -0.42
N GLU A 23 -19.01 -5.63 -1.11
CA GLU A 23 -19.97 -5.78 -2.22
C GLU A 23 -19.36 -6.55 -3.40
N ARG A 24 -18.13 -6.21 -3.81
CA ARG A 24 -17.41 -6.95 -4.87
C ARG A 24 -17.23 -8.42 -4.49
N ARG A 25 -16.78 -8.71 -3.26
CA ARG A 25 -16.59 -10.09 -2.79
C ARG A 25 -17.89 -10.87 -2.69
N LYS A 26 -19.02 -10.23 -2.35
CA LYS A 26 -20.34 -10.89 -2.38
C LYS A 26 -20.71 -11.31 -3.80
N LYS A 27 -20.54 -10.43 -4.79
CA LYS A 27 -20.79 -10.72 -6.21
C LYS A 27 -19.88 -11.83 -6.73
N GLU A 28 -18.58 -11.74 -6.51
CA GLU A 28 -17.62 -12.76 -6.92
C GLU A 28 -17.95 -14.14 -6.29
N LYS A 29 -18.33 -14.18 -5.00
CA LYS A 29 -18.76 -15.43 -4.35
C LYS A 29 -20.02 -16.02 -4.99
N HIS A 30 -20.98 -15.17 -5.34
CA HIS A 30 -22.19 -15.56 -6.07
C HIS A 30 -21.84 -16.15 -7.44
N ASP A 31 -20.89 -15.53 -8.15
CA ASP A 31 -20.42 -15.96 -9.47
C ASP A 31 -19.44 -17.16 -9.41
N GLY A 32 -19.27 -17.77 -8.23
CA GLY A 32 -18.46 -18.97 -8.03
C GLY A 32 -16.97 -18.73 -7.75
N LEU A 33 -16.51 -17.48 -7.75
CA LEU A 33 -15.13 -17.11 -7.43
C LEU A 33 -14.90 -17.14 -5.91
N ARG A 34 -14.39 -18.28 -5.44
CA ARG A 34 -14.14 -18.52 -4.00
C ARG A 34 -12.76 -18.07 -3.52
N ARG A 35 -11.78 -17.91 -4.41
CA ARG A 35 -10.42 -17.46 -4.07
C ARG A 35 -10.28 -15.95 -4.31
N PRO A 36 -9.89 -15.15 -3.30
CA PRO A 36 -9.53 -13.75 -3.48
C PRO A 36 -8.36 -13.59 -4.46
N GLY A 37 -8.32 -12.46 -5.17
CA GLY A 37 -7.21 -12.11 -6.07
C GLY A 37 -6.00 -11.54 -5.33
N SER A 38 -4.90 -11.30 -6.04
CA SER A 38 -3.68 -10.70 -5.47
C SER A 38 -3.90 -9.28 -4.92
N VAL A 39 -4.85 -8.53 -5.47
CA VAL A 39 -5.26 -7.22 -4.94
C VAL A 39 -5.83 -7.36 -3.53
N ASP A 40 -6.57 -8.44 -3.27
CA ASP A 40 -7.18 -8.71 -1.97
C ASP A 40 -6.13 -9.14 -0.91
N ASP A 41 -4.89 -9.48 -1.32
CA ASP A 41 -3.80 -9.74 -0.38
C ASP A 41 -3.47 -8.49 0.43
N TRP A 42 -3.54 -7.29 -0.15
CA TRP A 42 -3.32 -6.04 0.59
C TRP A 42 -4.36 -5.88 1.69
N HIS A 43 -5.66 -5.99 1.35
CA HIS A 43 -6.75 -5.92 2.32
C HIS A 43 -6.62 -7.00 3.41
N ARG A 44 -6.17 -8.23 3.08
CA ARG A 44 -5.91 -9.28 4.06
C ARG A 44 -4.81 -8.89 5.06
N LEU A 45 -3.76 -8.23 4.59
CA LEU A 45 -2.61 -7.84 5.42
C LEU A 45 -2.90 -6.60 6.27
N THR A 46 -3.85 -5.76 5.87
CA THR A 46 -4.19 -4.50 6.56
C THR A 46 -5.40 -4.62 7.49
N TRP A 47 -5.49 -5.73 8.24
CA TRP A 47 -6.69 -6.14 9.01
C TRP A 47 -7.29 -5.00 9.86
N GLY A 48 -8.56 -4.66 9.60
CA GLY A 48 -9.27 -3.60 10.34
C GLY A 48 -8.76 -2.17 10.12
N GLY A 49 -7.94 -1.94 9.08
CA GLY A 49 -7.35 -0.64 8.78
C GLY A 49 -6.01 -0.38 9.48
N PHE A 50 -5.49 -1.34 10.25
CA PHE A 50 -4.12 -1.26 10.76
C PHE A 50 -3.15 -1.50 9.60
N GLY A 51 -2.15 -0.64 9.44
CA GLY A 51 -1.10 -0.86 8.44
C GLY A 51 -1.38 -0.38 7.01
N VAL A 52 -2.53 0.27 6.79
CA VAL A 52 -2.97 0.70 5.45
C VAL A 52 -2.02 1.68 4.75
N ALA A 53 -1.26 2.47 5.52
CA ALA A 53 -0.28 3.42 5.04
C ALA A 53 0.96 3.40 5.95
N TRP A 54 1.63 2.24 6.01
CA TRP A 54 2.79 2.05 6.88
C TRP A 54 4.02 2.81 6.37
N CYS A 55 4.71 3.54 7.26
CA CYS A 55 6.03 4.10 7.01
C CYS A 55 7.04 3.41 7.95
N ASP A 56 8.14 2.89 7.39
CA ASP A 56 9.17 2.17 8.15
C ASP A 56 9.91 3.10 9.12
N ASP A 57 10.41 4.22 8.61
CA ASP A 57 10.94 5.32 9.42
C ASP A 57 9.84 6.40 9.57
N PRO A 58 9.31 6.64 10.78
CA PRO A 58 8.27 7.65 10.99
C PRO A 58 8.76 9.08 10.74
N ALA A 59 10.07 9.33 10.64
CA ALA A 59 10.62 10.63 10.25
C ALA A 59 10.58 10.84 8.72
N VAL A 60 10.40 9.77 7.94
CA VAL A 60 10.27 9.82 6.48
C VAL A 60 8.85 9.37 6.13
N HIS A 61 7.96 10.33 5.94
CA HIS A 61 6.55 10.06 5.65
C HIS A 61 6.02 10.98 4.54
N PRO A 62 4.89 10.65 3.90
CA PRO A 62 4.25 11.53 2.93
C PRO A 62 3.91 12.89 3.53
N ARG A 63 3.94 13.94 2.70
CA ARG A 63 3.61 15.31 3.12
C ARG A 63 2.12 15.60 3.01
N GLU A 64 1.43 14.84 2.17
CA GLU A 64 -0.01 14.92 1.97
C GLU A 64 -0.79 14.37 3.18
N PRO A 65 -2.04 14.85 3.38
CA PRO A 65 -2.92 14.30 4.39
C PRO A 65 -3.11 12.78 4.27
N LEU A 66 -3.24 12.08 5.39
CA LEU A 66 -3.42 10.63 5.41
C LEU A 66 -4.58 10.17 4.53
N ALA A 67 -5.70 10.89 4.53
CA ALA A 67 -6.84 10.57 3.68
C ALA A 67 -6.49 10.59 2.18
N GLU A 68 -5.64 11.53 1.75
CA GLU A 68 -5.17 11.62 0.37
C GLU A 68 -4.20 10.49 0.03
N VAL A 69 -3.27 10.18 0.93
CA VAL A 69 -2.37 9.03 0.79
C VAL A 69 -3.17 7.74 0.61
N LEU A 70 -4.21 7.53 1.41
CA LEU A 70 -5.08 6.36 1.31
C LEU A 70 -5.85 6.30 -0.02
N ARG A 71 -6.41 7.41 -0.48
CA ARG A 71 -7.08 7.45 -1.79
C ARG A 71 -6.13 7.06 -2.92
N ARG A 72 -4.89 7.57 -2.89
CA ARG A 72 -3.87 7.22 -3.89
C ARG A 72 -3.50 5.74 -3.86
N LEU A 73 -3.36 5.15 -2.67
CA LEU A 73 -3.10 3.72 -2.52
C LEU A 73 -4.26 2.86 -3.04
N ILE A 74 -5.50 3.18 -2.65
CA ILE A 74 -6.71 2.48 -3.10
C ILE A 74 -6.84 2.58 -4.63
N ALA A 75 -6.74 3.79 -5.19
CA ALA A 75 -6.82 3.99 -6.63
C ALA A 75 -5.71 3.24 -7.39
N ALA A 76 -4.53 3.09 -6.78
CA ALA A 76 -3.43 2.33 -7.36
C ALA A 76 -3.69 0.81 -7.39
N LEU A 77 -4.45 0.28 -6.42
CA LEU A 77 -4.85 -1.13 -6.37
C LEU A 77 -5.93 -1.49 -7.40
N GLU A 78 -6.68 -0.50 -7.85
CA GLU A 78 -7.78 -0.65 -8.80
C GLU A 78 -7.36 -0.48 -10.26
N ARG A 79 -6.13 -0.05 -10.50
CA ARG A 79 -5.55 0.15 -11.85
C ARG A 79 -4.46 -0.87 -12.15
N GLU A 80 -3.94 -0.82 -13.37
CA GLU A 80 -2.79 -1.63 -13.76
C GLU A 80 -1.54 -1.30 -12.93
N PRO A 81 -0.73 -2.30 -12.53
CA PRO A 81 0.49 -2.07 -11.76
C PRO A 81 1.45 -1.10 -12.46
N GLY A 82 2.02 -0.18 -11.69
CA GLY A 82 2.95 0.85 -12.18
C GLY A 82 4.41 0.59 -11.80
N SER A 83 5.30 1.46 -12.25
CA SER A 83 6.73 1.39 -11.91
C SER A 83 7.17 2.31 -10.76
N TYR A 84 6.27 3.19 -10.30
CA TYR A 84 6.56 4.28 -9.36
C TYR A 84 5.76 4.16 -8.08
N CYS A 85 6.18 4.88 -7.04
CA CYS A 85 5.41 5.02 -5.81
C CYS A 85 4.05 5.68 -6.12
N PRO A 86 2.90 5.06 -5.80
CA PRO A 86 1.59 5.65 -6.09
C PRO A 86 1.27 6.90 -5.24
N VAL A 87 2.05 7.14 -4.18
CA VAL A 87 1.81 8.27 -3.27
C VAL A 87 2.53 9.52 -3.73
N CYS A 88 3.81 9.44 -4.08
CA CYS A 88 4.65 10.59 -4.40
C CYS A 88 5.25 10.58 -5.81
N ASP A 89 4.90 9.59 -6.64
CA ASP A 89 5.48 9.33 -7.97
C ASP A 89 7.01 9.05 -7.94
N GLY A 90 7.56 8.83 -6.75
CA GLY A 90 8.97 8.49 -6.54
C GLY A 90 9.39 7.22 -7.26
N GLN A 91 10.59 7.25 -7.83
CA GLN A 91 11.17 6.16 -8.61
C GLN A 91 12.03 5.20 -7.77
N GLN A 92 12.50 5.70 -6.64
CA GLN A 92 13.47 5.02 -5.82
C GLN A 92 12.75 4.15 -4.78
N LEU A 93 12.57 2.88 -5.14
CA LEU A 93 12.01 1.86 -4.26
C LEU A 93 13.13 0.92 -3.81
N VAL A 94 13.21 0.68 -2.50
CA VAL A 94 14.19 -0.23 -1.90
C VAL A 94 13.47 -1.34 -1.17
N TRP A 95 13.93 -2.58 -1.34
CA TRP A 95 13.38 -3.69 -0.58
C TRP A 95 13.92 -3.68 0.86
N ARG A 96 13.02 -3.54 1.83
CA ARG A 96 13.32 -3.65 3.25
C ARG A 96 12.93 -5.04 3.78
N TYR A 97 13.68 -5.49 4.76
CA TYR A 97 13.45 -6.72 5.52
C TYR A 97 13.29 -6.34 6.99
N ASP A 98 12.73 -7.27 7.77
CA ASP A 98 12.58 -7.15 9.22
C ASP A 98 11.76 -5.90 9.62
N LEU A 99 10.72 -5.59 8.84
CA LEU A 99 9.78 -4.52 9.16
C LEU A 99 8.93 -4.91 10.39
N ASP A 100 8.66 -3.94 11.27
CA ASP A 100 7.77 -4.09 12.43
C ASP A 100 6.27 -4.09 12.05
N HIS A 101 5.96 -4.62 10.87
CA HIS A 101 4.64 -4.63 10.26
C HIS A 101 4.50 -5.84 9.33
N GLU A 102 3.28 -6.36 9.14
CA GLU A 102 3.02 -7.44 8.18
C GLU A 102 2.56 -6.85 6.83
N PRO A 103 3.29 -7.03 5.71
CA PRO A 103 4.38 -7.98 5.53
C PRO A 103 5.70 -7.49 6.12
N SER A 104 6.40 -8.39 6.82
CA SER A 104 7.71 -8.12 7.45
C SER A 104 8.83 -7.79 6.45
N SER A 105 8.52 -7.79 5.15
CA SER A 105 9.41 -7.32 4.10
C SER A 105 8.62 -6.81 2.89
N GLY A 106 9.16 -5.78 2.24
CA GLY A 106 8.53 -5.21 1.05
C GLY A 106 9.24 -3.97 0.51
N PRO A 107 8.72 -3.41 -0.59
CA PRO A 107 9.29 -2.23 -1.23
C PRO A 107 8.91 -0.96 -0.47
N VAL A 108 9.90 -0.24 0.03
CA VAL A 108 9.74 1.06 0.68
C VAL A 108 10.19 2.16 -0.28
N CYS A 109 9.38 3.20 -0.44
CA CYS A 109 9.78 4.38 -1.20
C CYS A 109 10.81 5.18 -0.40
N THR A 110 11.96 5.51 -0.99
CA THR A 110 12.98 6.31 -0.28
C THR A 110 12.61 7.80 -0.17
N ASP A 111 11.67 8.26 -0.99
CA ASP A 111 11.31 9.67 -1.06
C ASP A 111 10.24 10.03 -0.01
N CYS A 112 9.24 9.15 0.19
CA CYS A 112 8.16 9.38 1.14
C CYS A 112 8.01 8.29 2.22
N GLY A 113 8.90 7.30 2.26
CA GLY A 113 9.02 6.29 3.32
C GLY A 113 7.91 5.24 3.41
N ILE A 114 6.90 5.32 2.54
CA ILE A 114 5.78 4.38 2.59
C ILE A 114 6.17 2.99 2.10
N LEU A 115 5.67 1.96 2.80
CA LEU A 115 5.66 0.59 2.33
C LEU A 115 4.63 0.46 1.19
N VAL A 116 5.12 0.37 -0.04
CA VAL A 116 4.27 0.31 -1.23
C VAL A 116 3.63 -1.08 -1.33
N PRO A 117 2.29 -1.19 -1.49
CA PRO A 117 1.65 -2.47 -1.68
C PRO A 117 2.19 -3.19 -2.92
N ARG A 118 2.65 -4.42 -2.76
CA ARG A 118 3.23 -5.19 -3.88
C ARG A 118 2.34 -5.29 -5.13
N PRO A 119 1.01 -5.47 -5.03
CA PRO A 119 0.15 -5.58 -6.21
C PRO A 119 0.12 -4.32 -7.09
N VAL A 120 0.48 -3.14 -6.55
CA VAL A 120 0.47 -1.89 -7.32
C VAL A 120 1.74 -1.68 -8.14
N LEU A 121 2.74 -2.57 -7.99
CA LEU A 121 4.02 -2.49 -8.68
C LEU A 121 4.16 -3.59 -9.72
N THR A 122 4.75 -3.23 -10.86
CA THR A 122 5.16 -4.18 -11.88
C THR A 122 6.17 -5.20 -11.33
N PRO A 123 6.21 -6.42 -11.88
CA PRO A 123 7.23 -7.42 -11.53
C PRO A 123 8.66 -6.88 -11.70
N GLU A 124 8.91 -6.06 -12.72
CA GLU A 124 10.20 -5.45 -13.02
C GLU A 124 10.62 -4.48 -11.91
N SER A 125 9.72 -3.61 -11.45
CA SER A 125 9.98 -2.70 -10.33
C SER A 125 10.22 -3.44 -9.02
N LEU A 126 9.47 -4.52 -8.76
CA LEU A 126 9.72 -5.37 -7.59
C LEU A 126 11.10 -6.05 -7.65
N ALA A 127 11.49 -6.55 -8.83
CA ALA A 127 12.80 -7.14 -9.04
C ALA A 127 13.93 -6.10 -8.89
N TYR A 128 13.72 -4.88 -9.40
CA TYR A 128 14.66 -3.77 -9.24
C TYR A 128 14.85 -3.40 -7.76
N ALA A 129 13.76 -3.19 -7.02
CA ALA A 129 13.84 -2.83 -5.60
C ALA A 129 14.61 -3.86 -4.75
N ARG A 130 14.51 -5.15 -5.10
CA ARG A 130 15.27 -6.24 -4.46
C ARG A 130 16.77 -6.20 -4.78
N ARG A 131 17.15 -5.75 -5.98
CA ARG A 131 18.55 -5.67 -6.42
C ARG A 131 19.29 -4.49 -5.80
N THR A 132 18.62 -3.36 -5.53
CA THR A 132 19.27 -2.17 -4.96
C THR A 132 20.02 -2.46 -3.65
N ARG A 133 19.61 -3.48 -2.89
CA ARG A 133 20.35 -3.98 -1.71
C ARG A 133 21.79 -4.42 -2.04
N LEU A 134 22.01 -5.06 -3.19
CA LEU A 134 23.33 -5.60 -3.57
C LEU A 134 24.37 -4.50 -3.82
N LEU A 135 23.92 -3.28 -4.16
CA LEU A 135 24.82 -2.17 -4.47
C LEU A 135 25.21 -1.33 -3.24
N VAL A 136 24.42 -1.39 -2.16
CA VAL A 136 24.66 -0.61 -0.93
C VAL A 136 25.48 -1.39 0.11
N SER A 137 25.75 -2.68 -0.13
CA SER A 137 26.57 -3.55 0.74
C SER A 137 27.99 -3.84 0.19
N ALA A 138 28.48 -3.02 -0.75
CA ALA A 138 29.83 -3.12 -1.32
C ALA A 138 30.72 -1.95 -0.88
#